data_AF-A0A212T9J1-F1
#
_entry.id   AF-A0A212T9J1-F1
#
_cell.length_a   1.000
_cell.length_b   1.000
_cell.length_c   1.000
_cell.angle_alpha   90.00
_cell.angle_beta   90.00
_cell.angle_gamma   90.00
#
_symmetry.space_group_name_H-M   'P 1'
#
loop_
_entity.id
_entity.type
_entity.pdbx_description
1 polymer ?
#
loop_
_entity_poly.entity_id
_entity_poly.type
_entity_poly.pdbx_seq_one_letter_code
_entity_poly.pdbx_strand_id
1 'polypeptide(L)'
;MMLSRSLTAALLFLPLFSFAQTPALAPVADPLPRLIKERETLVRQYEDANAQRNAFLANKPSKKDLQEVVDALKGIIRKDTELIRAVQDATQRRTAAVVAENQQAKQQVTVAETDQSSTRQRFYDLENQIANLQLRDKQREKKLQDLQAAEAEATQARTSRELLAAGLAVLSIGLLAYVLKLRSRLATPARRRK
;
A
#
# COMPACT_ATOMS: atom_id res chain seq x y z
N MET A 1 -7.54 -24.07 45.51
CA MET A 1 -8.73 -24.79 45.02
C MET A 1 -9.73 -23.74 44.58
N MET A 2 -9.74 -23.37 43.29
CA MET A 2 -10.37 -24.06 42.16
C MET A 2 -11.87 -23.74 42.04
N LEU A 3 -12.26 -23.56 40.78
CA LEU A 3 -13.60 -23.54 40.18
C LEU A 3 -14.18 -22.13 39.95
N SER A 4 -13.74 -21.45 38.89
CA SER A 4 -14.25 -21.56 37.50
C SER A 4 -15.72 -21.13 37.36
N ARG A 5 -15.93 -19.84 37.08
CA ARG A 5 -17.16 -19.28 36.49
C ARG A 5 -16.79 -18.51 35.23
N SER A 6 -16.24 -19.24 34.28
CA SER A 6 -15.95 -18.83 32.91
C SER A 6 -16.85 -19.65 32.00
N LEU A 7 -18.13 -19.28 31.93
CA LEU A 7 -19.12 -19.88 31.05
C LEU A 7 -20.25 -18.87 30.92
N THR A 8 -20.65 -18.57 29.68
CA THR A 8 -21.68 -17.61 29.22
C THR A 8 -21.22 -16.20 28.82
N ALA A 9 -20.27 -16.10 27.88
CA ALA A 9 -20.21 -14.96 26.94
C ALA A 9 -19.60 -15.37 25.58
N ALA A 10 -19.74 -16.64 25.20
CA ALA A 10 -19.25 -17.19 23.93
C ALA A 10 -20.44 -17.63 23.08
N LEU A 11 -21.25 -16.67 22.61
CA LEU A 11 -22.18 -16.89 21.50
C LEU A 11 -22.52 -15.51 20.94
N LEU A 12 -22.55 -15.39 19.61
CA LEU A 12 -22.77 -14.17 18.80
C LEU A 12 -21.51 -13.44 18.32
N PHE A 13 -20.62 -14.17 17.67
CA PHE A 13 -19.96 -13.64 16.48
C PHE A 13 -20.09 -14.69 15.37
N LEU A 14 -21.24 -14.70 14.70
CA LEU A 14 -21.38 -15.37 13.40
C LEU A 14 -20.42 -14.63 12.44
N PRO A 15 -19.42 -15.30 11.84
CA PRO A 15 -18.79 -14.73 10.67
C PRO A 15 -19.80 -14.87 9.53
N LEU A 16 -20.28 -13.72 9.03
CA LEU A 16 -20.90 -13.60 7.72
C LEU A 16 -19.85 -13.98 6.66
N PHE A 17 -19.62 -15.28 6.47
CA PHE A 17 -19.03 -15.81 5.26
C PHE A 17 -20.09 -15.72 4.16
N SER A 18 -20.28 -14.51 3.64
CA SER A 18 -20.85 -14.33 2.32
C SER A 18 -19.85 -14.88 1.33
N PHE A 19 -20.01 -16.16 0.99
CA PHE A 19 -19.45 -16.69 -0.24
C PHE A 19 -20.02 -15.85 -1.38
N ALA A 20 -19.19 -14.98 -1.94
CA ALA A 20 -19.40 -14.41 -3.25
C ALA A 20 -19.42 -15.58 -4.23
N GLN A 21 -20.62 -16.12 -4.49
CA GLN A 21 -20.86 -17.00 -5.61
C GLN A 21 -20.72 -16.14 -6.87
N THR A 22 -19.50 -16.02 -7.37
CA THR A 22 -19.26 -15.68 -8.76
C THR A 22 -20.04 -16.70 -9.59
N PRO A 23 -21.03 -16.30 -10.41
CA PRO A 23 -21.67 -17.25 -11.30
C PRO A 23 -20.59 -17.79 -12.21
N ALA A 24 -20.25 -19.07 -12.03
CA ALA A 24 -19.40 -19.78 -12.96
C ALA A 24 -20.11 -19.70 -14.32
N LEU A 25 -19.57 -18.90 -15.23
CA LEU A 25 -19.95 -18.94 -16.63
C LEU A 25 -19.71 -20.39 -17.07
N ALA A 26 -20.79 -21.15 -17.23
CA ALA A 26 -20.73 -22.41 -17.94
C ALA A 26 -20.02 -22.16 -19.27
N PRO A 27 -19.03 -22.97 -19.66
CA PRO A 27 -18.39 -22.82 -20.95
C PRO A 27 -19.47 -23.00 -22.01
N VAL A 28 -19.87 -21.90 -22.65
CA VAL A 28 -20.74 -21.94 -23.82
C VAL A 28 -19.95 -22.73 -24.86
N ALA A 29 -20.31 -24.01 -25.02
CA ALA A 29 -19.64 -24.91 -25.94
C ALA A 29 -19.60 -24.24 -27.32
N ASP A 30 -18.39 -24.01 -27.82
CA ASP A 30 -18.17 -23.33 -29.08
C ASP A 30 -18.86 -24.13 -30.21
N PRO A 31 -19.92 -23.61 -30.86
CA PRO A 31 -20.65 -24.36 -31.87
C PRO A 31 -19.88 -24.42 -33.19
N LEU A 32 -18.84 -23.60 -33.37
CA LEU A 32 -18.04 -23.49 -34.58
C LEU A 32 -17.37 -24.82 -34.99
N PRO A 33 -16.65 -25.54 -34.12
CA PRO A 33 -16.05 -26.84 -34.49
C PRO A 33 -17.09 -27.88 -34.91
N ARG A 34 -18.31 -27.83 -34.38
CA ARG A 34 -19.41 -28.71 -34.80
C ARG A 34 -19.93 -28.33 -36.18
N LEU A 35 -20.19 -27.05 -36.42
CA LEU A 35 -20.67 -26.52 -37.70
C LEU A 35 -19.68 -26.74 -38.84
N ILE A 36 -18.36 -26.66 -38.57
CA ILE A 36 -17.29 -26.94 -39.54
C ILE A 36 -17.32 -28.42 -39.94
N LYS A 37 -17.38 -29.35 -38.98
CA LYS A 37 -17.49 -30.79 -39.27
C LYS A 37 -18.74 -31.12 -40.07
N GLU A 38 -19.86 -30.49 -39.73
CA GLU A 38 -21.12 -30.65 -40.44
C GLU A 38 -21.12 -30.03 -41.85
N ARG A 39 -20.21 -29.09 -42.16
CA ARG A 39 -19.97 -28.57 -43.50
C ARG A 39 -19.14 -29.53 -44.34
N GLU A 40 -18.07 -30.08 -43.77
CA GLU A 40 -17.22 -31.06 -44.45
C GLU A 40 -18.00 -32.30 -44.89
N THR A 41 -18.97 -32.77 -44.09
CA THR A 41 -19.83 -33.89 -44.46
C THR A 41 -20.75 -33.56 -45.63
N LEU A 42 -21.33 -32.36 -45.68
CA LEU A 42 -22.19 -31.92 -46.78
C LEU A 42 -21.40 -31.69 -48.08
N VAL A 43 -20.17 -31.19 -47.99
CA VAL A 43 -19.27 -31.02 -49.15
C VAL A 43 -18.90 -32.39 -49.74
N ARG A 44 -18.58 -33.37 -48.90
CA ARG A 44 -18.33 -34.75 -49.35
C ARG A 44 -19.54 -35.36 -50.05
N GLN A 45 -20.74 -35.20 -49.49
CA GLN A 45 -21.98 -35.67 -50.13
C GLN A 45 -22.22 -35.02 -51.50
N TYR A 46 -21.92 -33.73 -51.64
CA TYR A 46 -21.99 -33.03 -52.92
C TYR A 46 -20.95 -33.56 -53.91
N GLU A 47 -19.71 -33.79 -53.47
CA GLU A 47 -18.65 -34.34 -54.32
C GLU A 47 -18.97 -35.76 -54.77
N ASP A 48 -19.51 -36.61 -53.90
CA ASP A 48 -19.94 -37.97 -54.21
C ASP A 48 -21.10 -37.98 -55.22
N ALA A 49 -22.10 -37.10 -55.04
CA ALA A 49 -23.21 -36.95 -55.98
C ALA A 49 -22.75 -36.40 -57.34
N ASN A 50 -21.79 -35.46 -57.34
CA ASN A 50 -21.21 -34.92 -58.57
C ASN A 50 -20.26 -35.93 -59.25
N ALA A 51 -19.58 -36.79 -58.48
CA ALA A 51 -18.76 -37.88 -58.99
C ALA A 51 -19.63 -38.99 -59.60
N GLN A 52 -20.78 -39.33 -59.01
CA GLN A 52 -21.77 -40.22 -59.61
C GLN A 52 -22.30 -39.67 -60.94
N ARG A 53 -22.51 -38.35 -61.03
CA ARG A 53 -22.86 -37.66 -62.28
C ARG A 53 -21.76 -37.75 -63.33
N ASN A 54 -20.49 -37.64 -62.93
CA ASN A 54 -19.35 -37.75 -63.82
C ASN A 54 -19.04 -39.22 -64.22
N ALA A 55 -19.32 -40.20 -63.36
CA ALA A 55 -19.23 -41.62 -63.72
C ALA A 55 -20.28 -42.02 -64.78
N PHE A 56 -21.39 -41.27 -64.87
CA PHE A 56 -22.46 -41.42 -65.86
C PHE A 56 -22.33 -40.48 -67.08
N LEU A 57 -21.11 -40.02 -67.41
CA LEU A 57 -20.79 -39.12 -68.55
C LEU A 57 -21.06 -39.69 -69.97
N ALA A 58 -21.85 -40.76 -70.10
CA ALA A 58 -22.33 -41.27 -71.39
C ALA A 58 -23.79 -40.93 -71.70
N ASN A 59 -24.59 -40.37 -70.78
CA ASN A 59 -25.97 -39.99 -71.09
C ASN A 59 -26.44 -38.74 -70.32
N LYS A 60 -27.27 -37.94 -70.99
CA LYS A 60 -27.74 -36.62 -70.55
C LYS A 60 -28.28 -36.66 -69.11
N PRO A 61 -27.93 -35.67 -68.25
CA PRO A 61 -28.30 -35.68 -66.84
C PRO A 61 -29.82 -35.65 -66.65
N SER A 62 -30.33 -36.50 -65.75
CA SER A 62 -31.73 -36.56 -65.36
C SER A 62 -32.09 -35.35 -64.48
N LYS A 63 -33.29 -34.77 -64.65
CA LYS A 63 -33.77 -33.61 -63.86
C LYS A 63 -33.74 -33.85 -62.34
N LYS A 64 -33.79 -35.12 -61.93
CA LYS A 64 -33.75 -35.55 -60.52
C LYS A 64 -32.39 -35.25 -59.86
N ASP A 65 -31.29 -35.50 -60.57
CA ASP A 65 -29.94 -35.29 -60.04
C ASP A 65 -29.62 -33.79 -59.92
N LEU A 66 -30.21 -32.97 -60.80
CA LEU A 66 -30.15 -31.51 -60.68
C LEU A 66 -30.92 -30.99 -59.46
N GLN A 67 -32.03 -31.62 -59.09
CA GLN A 67 -32.78 -31.24 -57.88
C GLN A 67 -32.00 -31.58 -56.60
N GLU A 68 -31.37 -32.76 -56.55
CA GLU A 68 -30.56 -33.18 -55.39
C GLU A 68 -29.34 -32.27 -55.18
N VAL A 69 -28.66 -31.88 -56.27
CA VAL A 69 -27.56 -30.91 -56.21
C VAL A 69 -28.04 -29.53 -55.72
N VAL A 70 -29.19 -29.06 -56.22
CA VAL A 70 -29.73 -27.76 -55.80
C VAL A 70 -30.14 -27.78 -54.32
N ASP A 71 -30.71 -28.88 -53.83
CA ASP A 71 -31.10 -29.00 -52.43
C ASP A 71 -29.88 -29.16 -51.50
N ALA A 72 -28.84 -29.87 -51.94
CA ALA A 72 -27.55 -29.89 -51.26
C ALA A 72 -26.93 -28.48 -51.18
N LEU A 73 -26.94 -27.71 -52.29
CA LEU A 73 -26.47 -26.32 -52.32
C LEU A 73 -27.28 -25.41 -51.37
N LYS A 74 -28.60 -25.56 -51.32
CA LYS A 74 -29.44 -24.80 -50.36
C LYS A 74 -29.11 -25.16 -48.92
N GLY A 75 -28.85 -26.43 -48.62
CA GLY A 75 -28.41 -26.89 -47.29
C GLY A 75 -27.07 -26.26 -46.88
N ILE A 76 -26.10 -26.25 -47.81
CA ILE A 76 -24.80 -25.60 -47.70
C ILE A 76 -24.95 -24.12 -47.37
N ILE A 77 -25.78 -23.38 -48.12
CA ILE A 77 -26.02 -21.93 -47.92
C ILE A 77 -26.67 -21.63 -46.56
N ARG A 78 -27.61 -22.47 -46.11
CA ARG A 78 -28.23 -22.31 -44.78
C ARG A 78 -27.18 -22.45 -43.67
N LYS A 79 -26.32 -23.47 -43.75
CA LYS A 79 -25.25 -23.67 -42.77
C LYS A 79 -24.19 -22.56 -42.81
N ASP A 80 -23.89 -22.01 -43.98
CA ASP A 80 -23.01 -20.82 -44.07
C ASP A 80 -23.59 -19.61 -43.36
N THR A 81 -24.90 -19.40 -43.49
CA THR A 81 -25.58 -18.29 -42.82
C THR A 81 -25.52 -18.45 -41.30
N GLU A 82 -25.69 -19.68 -40.80
CA GLU A 82 -25.54 -20.00 -39.38
C GLU A 82 -24.10 -19.82 -38.89
N LEU A 83 -23.12 -20.23 -39.70
CA LEU A 83 -21.70 -20.09 -39.36
C LEU A 83 -21.27 -18.62 -39.32
N ILE A 84 -21.71 -17.80 -40.28
CA ILE A 84 -21.44 -16.36 -40.28
C ILE A 84 -22.03 -15.70 -39.04
N ARG A 85 -23.28 -16.04 -38.67
CA ARG A 85 -23.91 -15.54 -37.44
C ARG A 85 -23.14 -15.96 -36.19
N ALA A 86 -22.76 -17.23 -36.09
CA ALA A 86 -21.98 -17.73 -34.96
C ALA A 86 -20.60 -17.04 -34.84
N VAL A 87 -19.92 -16.79 -35.97
CA VAL A 87 -18.64 -16.05 -35.99
C VAL A 87 -18.85 -14.59 -35.60
N GLN A 88 -19.92 -13.95 -36.06
CA GLN A 88 -20.23 -12.57 -35.72
C GLN A 88 -20.51 -12.43 -34.22
N ASP A 89 -21.32 -13.33 -33.65
CA ASP A 89 -21.61 -13.36 -32.20
C ASP A 89 -20.35 -13.63 -31.38
N ALA A 90 -19.50 -14.57 -31.82
CA ALA A 90 -18.22 -14.86 -31.16
C ALA A 90 -17.28 -13.65 -31.19
N THR A 91 -17.22 -12.95 -32.33
CA THR A 91 -16.40 -11.75 -32.48
C THR A 91 -16.89 -10.64 -31.57
N GLN A 92 -18.20 -10.38 -31.54
CA GLN A 92 -18.79 -9.37 -30.66
C GLN A 92 -18.51 -9.66 -29.18
N ARG A 93 -18.65 -10.92 -28.75
CA ARG A 93 -18.34 -11.33 -27.38
C ARG A 93 -16.86 -11.16 -27.04
N ARG A 94 -15.96 -11.53 -27.95
CA ARG A 94 -14.52 -11.32 -27.76
C ARG A 94 -14.17 -9.83 -27.68
N THR A 95 -14.73 -9.00 -28.57
CA THR A 95 -14.52 -7.55 -28.51
C THR A 95 -15.06 -6.96 -27.21
N ALA A 96 -16.26 -7.36 -26.77
CA ALA A 96 -16.83 -6.92 -25.51
C ALA A 96 -15.97 -7.33 -24.31
N ALA A 97 -15.47 -8.57 -24.27
CA ALA A 97 -14.58 -9.07 -23.23
C ALA A 97 -13.26 -8.28 -23.20
N VAL A 98 -12.62 -8.09 -24.36
CA VAL A 98 -11.36 -7.33 -24.48
C VAL A 98 -11.57 -5.87 -24.03
N VAL A 99 -12.69 -5.24 -24.38
CA VAL A 99 -12.99 -3.86 -23.94
C VAL A 99 -13.22 -3.81 -22.42
N ALA A 100 -13.95 -4.77 -21.85
CA ALA A 100 -14.18 -4.85 -20.41
C ALA A 100 -12.87 -5.07 -19.65
N GLU A 101 -12.02 -6.00 -20.10
CA GLU A 101 -10.70 -6.26 -19.53
C GLU A 101 -9.79 -5.03 -19.61
N ASN A 102 -9.78 -4.33 -20.76
CA ASN A 102 -9.01 -3.09 -20.91
C ASN A 102 -9.51 -1.98 -19.97
N GLN A 103 -10.82 -1.85 -19.78
CA GLN A 103 -11.37 -0.88 -18.83
C GLN A 103 -11.00 -1.24 -17.39
N GLN A 104 -11.08 -2.51 -17.01
CA GLN A 104 -10.66 -2.98 -15.69
C GLN A 104 -9.15 -2.77 -15.46
N ALA A 105 -8.31 -3.09 -16.45
CA ALA A 105 -6.87 -2.85 -16.38
C ALA A 105 -6.56 -1.36 -16.20
N LYS A 106 -7.23 -0.48 -16.95
CA LYS A 106 -7.09 0.98 -16.78
C LYS A 106 -7.50 1.45 -15.38
N GLN A 107 -8.62 0.96 -14.86
CA GLN A 107 -9.05 1.29 -13.49
C GLN A 107 -8.04 0.83 -12.44
N GLN A 108 -7.49 -0.37 -12.59
CA GLN A 108 -6.46 -0.89 -11.68
C GLN A 108 -5.18 -0.04 -11.71
N VAL A 109 -4.73 0.37 -12.91
CA VAL A 109 -3.57 1.26 -13.05
C VAL A 109 -3.84 2.61 -12.40
N THR A 110 -5.00 3.23 -12.65
CA THR A 110 -5.35 4.53 -12.03
C THR A 110 -5.40 4.46 -10.51
N VAL A 111 -5.96 3.39 -9.94
CA VAL A 111 -5.99 3.20 -8.47
C VAL A 111 -4.57 3.04 -7.93
N ALA A 112 -3.73 2.23 -8.59
CA ALA A 112 -2.34 2.03 -8.18
C ALA A 112 -1.51 3.33 -8.26
N GLU A 113 -1.67 4.12 -9.32
CA GLU A 113 -1.02 5.44 -9.46
C GLU A 113 -1.51 6.43 -8.39
N THR A 114 -2.82 6.45 -8.13
CA THR A 114 -3.41 7.30 -7.09
C THR A 114 -2.86 6.94 -5.72
N ASP A 115 -2.76 5.64 -5.40
CA ASP A 115 -2.22 5.16 -4.13
C ASP A 115 -0.74 5.55 -3.95
N GLN A 116 0.07 5.37 -4.99
CA GLN A 116 1.47 5.82 -5.00
C GLN A 116 1.59 7.33 -4.78
N SER A 117 0.74 8.14 -5.43
CA SER A 117 0.73 9.59 -5.26
C SER A 117 0.39 10.00 -3.82
N SER A 118 -0.60 9.34 -3.22
CA SER A 118 -1.03 9.59 -1.85
C SER A 118 0.05 9.23 -0.84
N THR A 119 0.76 8.13 -1.10
CA THR A 119 1.88 7.67 -0.29
C THR A 119 3.06 8.64 -0.37
N ARG A 120 3.42 9.11 -1.58
CA ARG A 120 4.45 10.15 -1.76
C ARG A 120 4.11 11.44 -1.02
N GLN A 121 2.85 11.89 -1.09
CA GLN A 121 2.42 13.09 -0.37
C GLN A 121 2.61 12.91 1.15
N ARG A 122 2.20 11.77 1.71
CA ARG A 122 2.42 11.46 3.14
C ARG A 122 3.90 11.46 3.50
N PHE A 123 4.77 10.94 2.62
CA PHE A 123 6.22 10.99 2.85
C PHE A 123 6.74 12.42 2.93
N TYR A 124 6.34 13.31 2.02
CA TYR A 124 6.72 14.72 2.08
C TYR A 124 6.19 15.43 3.33
N ASP A 125 4.95 15.15 3.72
CA ASP A 125 4.36 15.72 4.95
C ASP A 125 5.11 15.26 6.21
N LEU A 126 5.54 13.99 6.25
CA LEU A 126 6.35 13.44 7.33
C LEU A 126 7.76 14.04 7.35
N GLU A 127 8.40 14.20 6.19
CA GLU A 127 9.72 14.82 6.07
C GLU A 127 9.70 16.26 6.60
N ASN A 128 8.68 17.04 6.23
CA ASN A 128 8.47 18.39 6.74
C ASN A 128 8.23 18.41 8.26
N GLN A 129 7.46 17.46 8.79
CA GLN A 129 7.25 17.34 10.24
C GLN A 129 8.55 17.02 10.98
N ILE A 130 9.36 16.10 10.46
CA ILE A 130 10.65 15.74 11.03
C ILE A 130 11.60 16.95 11.01
N ALA A 131 11.69 17.67 9.89
CA ALA A 131 12.52 18.88 9.79
C ALA A 131 12.10 19.95 10.81
N ASN A 132 10.79 20.17 10.96
CA ASN A 132 10.26 21.12 11.95
C ASN A 132 10.56 20.69 13.39
N LEU A 133 10.43 19.39 13.72
CA LEU A 133 10.77 18.86 15.03
C LEU A 133 12.25 19.00 15.33
N GLN A 134 13.12 18.66 14.38
CA GLN A 134 14.57 18.83 14.52
C GLN A 134 14.97 20.29 14.74
N LEU A 135 14.32 21.24 14.05
CA LEU A 135 14.55 22.68 14.28
C LEU A 135 14.13 23.09 15.69
N ARG A 136 12.98 22.61 16.18
CA ARG A 136 12.51 22.88 17.55
C ARG A 136 13.44 22.30 18.60
N ASP A 137 13.95 21.10 18.39
CA ASP A 137 14.87 20.46 19.32
C ASP A 137 16.21 21.20 19.36
N LYS A 138 16.76 21.60 18.21
CA LYS A 138 17.95 22.48 18.14
C LYS A 138 17.74 23.80 18.87
N GLN A 139 16.55 24.42 18.75
CA GLN A 139 16.23 25.65 19.47
C GLN A 139 16.14 25.43 20.98
N ARG A 140 15.57 24.31 21.42
CA ARG A 140 15.50 23.95 22.85
C ARG A 140 16.89 23.69 23.42
N GLU A 141 17.73 22.97 22.69
CA GLU A 141 19.11 22.70 23.10
C GLU A 141 19.91 24.00 23.26
N LYS A 142 19.82 24.92 22.29
CA LYS A 142 20.44 26.25 22.40
C LYS A 142 19.94 27.01 23.63
N LYS A 143 18.63 27.02 23.89
CA LYS A 143 18.08 27.67 25.09
C LYS A 143 18.61 27.06 26.38
N LEU A 144 18.76 25.74 26.44
CA LEU A 144 19.33 25.07 27.61
C LEU A 144 20.81 25.46 27.80
N GLN A 145 21.58 25.54 26.72
CA GLN A 145 22.98 25.99 26.77
C GLN A 145 23.07 27.46 27.22
N ASP A 146 22.22 28.34 26.69
CA ASP A 146 22.18 29.75 27.07
C ASP A 146 21.82 29.93 28.56
N LEU A 147 20.85 29.15 29.06
CA LEU A 147 20.47 29.16 30.47
C LEU A 147 21.60 28.65 31.37
N GLN A 148 22.27 27.56 30.98
CA GLN A 148 23.43 27.04 31.72
C GLN A 148 24.59 28.05 31.75
N ALA A 149 24.85 28.73 30.63
CA ALA A 149 25.86 29.79 30.57
C ALA A 149 25.50 30.96 31.50
N ALA A 150 24.24 31.39 31.50
CA ALA A 150 23.76 32.45 32.39
C ALA A 150 23.84 32.07 33.88
N GLU A 151 23.54 30.82 34.23
CA GLU A 151 23.70 30.31 35.60
C GLU A 151 25.18 30.25 36.01
N ALA A 152 26.07 29.81 35.12
CA ALA A 152 27.52 29.80 35.37
C ALA A 152 28.06 31.22 35.59
N GLU A 153 27.64 32.19 34.77
CA GLU A 153 28.03 33.59 34.94
C GLU A 153 27.51 34.18 36.26
N ALA A 154 26.25 33.90 36.61
CA ALA A 154 25.67 34.35 37.86
C ALA A 154 26.34 33.73 39.10
N THR A 155 26.69 32.44 39.06
CA THR A 155 27.40 31.77 40.15
C THR A 155 28.84 32.26 40.27
N GLN A 156 29.53 32.53 39.16
CA GLN A 156 30.87 33.13 39.19
C GLN A 156 30.86 34.55 39.76
N ALA A 157 29.83 35.35 39.42
CA ALA A 157 29.65 36.69 39.99
C ALA A 157 29.33 36.65 41.50
N ARG A 158 28.57 35.65 41.98
CA ARG A 158 28.30 35.46 43.41
C ARG A 158 29.53 34.97 44.18
N THR A 159 30.20 33.94 43.68
CA THR A 159 31.39 33.35 44.33
C THR A 159 32.55 34.35 44.45
N SER A 160 32.79 35.19 43.44
CA SER A 160 33.81 36.26 43.54
C SER A 160 33.50 37.27 44.64
N ARG A 161 32.23 37.69 44.79
CA ARG A 161 31.80 38.59 45.88
C ARG A 161 31.91 37.91 47.24
N GLU A 162 31.48 36.65 47.35
CA GLU A 162 31.55 35.87 48.58
C GLU A 162 33.00 35.59 49.00
N LEU A 163 33.91 35.30 48.06
CA LEU A 163 35.33 35.10 48.32
C LEU A 163 36.00 36.39 48.83
N LEU A 164 35.67 37.55 48.25
CA LEU A 164 36.16 38.83 48.75
C LEU A 164 35.63 39.12 50.16
N ALA A 165 34.34 38.89 50.41
CA ALA A 165 33.74 39.07 51.73
C ALA A 165 34.35 38.13 52.77
N ALA A 166 34.55 36.85 52.42
CA ALA A 166 35.19 35.85 53.27
C ALA A 166 36.65 36.23 53.58
N GLY A 167 37.41 36.68 52.58
CA GLY A 167 38.79 37.13 52.77
C GLY A 167 38.89 38.33 53.71
N LEU A 168 38.00 39.31 53.56
CA LEU A 168 37.96 40.51 54.41
C LEU A 168 37.53 40.16 55.84
N ALA A 169 36.57 39.24 56.01
CA ALA A 169 36.16 38.72 57.31
C ALA A 169 37.32 38.03 58.04
N VAL A 170 38.07 37.15 57.37
CA VAL A 170 39.23 36.47 57.94
C VAL A 170 40.32 37.47 58.35
N LEU A 171 40.60 38.47 57.50
CA LEU A 171 41.58 39.52 57.80
C LEU A 171 41.15 40.33 59.05
N SER A 172 39.88 40.70 59.16
CA SER A 172 39.35 41.42 60.32
C SER A 172 39.49 40.62 61.62
N ILE A 173 39.18 39.32 61.60
CA ILE A 173 39.33 38.42 62.74
C ILE A 173 40.81 38.29 63.12
N GLY A 174 41.69 38.15 62.13
CA GLY A 174 43.14 38.08 62.33
C GLY A 174 43.71 39.33 63.01
N LEU A 175 43.28 40.52 62.58
CA LEU A 175 43.65 41.78 63.23
C LEU A 175 43.13 41.86 64.67
N LEU A 176 41.89 41.43 64.91
CA LEU A 176 41.29 41.44 66.25
C LEU A 176 42.07 40.51 67.20
N ALA A 177 42.40 39.30 66.75
CA ALA A 177 43.25 38.36 67.49
C ALA A 177 44.66 38.92 67.73
N TYR A 178 45.24 39.61 66.75
CA TYR A 178 46.52 40.28 66.89
C TYR A 178 46.49 41.39 67.96
N VAL A 179 45.45 42.23 67.96
CA VAL A 179 45.26 43.29 68.96
C VAL A 179 45.06 42.68 70.35
N LEU A 180 44.27 41.61 70.49
CA LEU A 180 44.10 40.91 71.78
C LEU A 180 45.42 40.32 72.30
N LYS A 181 46.24 39.72 71.42
CA LYS A 181 47.58 39.22 71.75
C LYS A 181 48.55 40.34 72.14
N LEU A 182 48.46 41.50 71.48
CA LEU A 182 49.27 42.66 71.81
C LEU A 182 48.86 43.23 73.17
N ARG A 183 47.56 43.32 73.44
CA ARG A 183 47.01 43.73 74.74
C ARG A 183 47.41 42.77 75.85
N SER A 184 47.36 41.45 75.65
CA SER A 184 47.78 40.49 76.68
C SER A 184 49.28 40.53 76.96
N ARG A 185 50.12 40.82 75.97
CA ARG A 185 51.56 41.06 76.17
C ARG A 185 51.83 42.34 76.97
N LEU A 186 51.12 43.43 76.67
CA LEU A 186 51.26 44.70 77.39
C LEU A 186 50.65 44.65 78.79
N ALA A 187 49.63 43.82 79.00
CA ALA A 187 48.96 43.64 80.28
C ALA A 187 49.72 42.74 81.27
N THR A 188 50.95 42.30 80.95
CA THR A 188 51.80 41.57 81.90
C THR A 188 52.09 42.49 83.09
N PRO A 189 51.48 42.28 84.28
CA PRO A 189 51.67 43.19 85.39
C PRO A 189 53.05 42.92 85.97
N ALA A 190 53.81 44.00 86.19
CA ALA A 190 55.02 43.96 87.01
C ALA A 190 54.68 43.26 88.34
N ARG A 191 55.21 42.05 88.51
CA ARG A 191 55.06 41.26 89.74
C ARG A 191 55.67 42.08 90.87
N ARG A 192 54.80 42.76 91.62
CA ARG A 192 55.14 43.59 92.77
C ARG A 192 55.90 42.73 93.77
N ARG A 193 57.22 42.96 93.88
CA ARG A 193 58.07 42.42 94.94
C ARG A 193 57.43 42.77 96.28
N LYS A 194 57.14 41.74 97.08
CA LYS A 194 57.26 41.80 98.53
C LYS A 194 58.43 40.91 98.89
#